data_AF-A0A285ZSF2-F1
#
_entry.id   AF-A0A285ZSF2-F1
#
_cell.length_a   1.000
_cell.length_b   1.000
_cell.length_c   1.000
_cell.angle_alpha   90.00
_cell.angle_beta   90.00
_cell.angle_gamma   90.00
#
_symmetry.space_group_name_H-M   'P 1'
#
loop_
_entity.id
_entity.type
_entity.pdbx_description
1 polymer ?
#
loop_
_entity_poly.entity_id
_entity_poly.type
_entity_poly.pdbx_seq_one_letter_code
_entity_poly.pdbx_strand_id
1 'polypeptide(L)' 'MEMKIIIGIAAGTLTAISAVPQIFKVLKTKKVDHVSPFMFVILAFGNATWIWYGTILQDLSIIISNAFFSSWTSLC' A
#
# COMPACT_ATOMS: atom_id res chain seq x y z
N MET A 1 13.11 -9.95 -17.21
CA MET A 1 11.67 -10.25 -17.10
C MET A 1 11.38 -11.05 -15.83
N GLU A 2 12.09 -12.16 -15.57
CA GLU A 2 12.00 -12.96 -14.32
C GLU A 2 12.25 -12.17 -13.02
N MET A 3 13.33 -11.40 -12.96
CA MET A 3 13.74 -10.70 -11.73
C MET A 3 12.73 -9.65 -11.26
N LYS A 4 12.05 -8.97 -12.19
CA LYS A 4 11.01 -7.98 -11.87
C LYS A 4 9.82 -8.61 -11.16
N ILE A 5 9.40 -9.79 -11.59
CA ILE A 5 8.27 -10.52 -11.00
C ILE A 5 8.63 -10.98 -9.58
N ILE A 6 9.83 -11.53 -9.38
CA ILE A 6 10.29 -11.96 -8.05
C ILE A 6 10.34 -10.78 -7.08
N ILE A 7 10.91 -9.65 -7.51
CA ILE A 7 10.97 -8.42 -6.70
C ILE A 7 9.56 -7.87 -6.44
N GLY A 8 8.68 -7.87 -7.44
CA GLY A 8 7.29 -7.41 -7.30
C GLY A 8 6.48 -8.26 -6.32
N ILE A 9 6.62 -9.59 -6.38
CA ILE A 9 5.98 -10.51 -5.43
C ILE A 9 6.54 -10.34 -4.03
N ALA A 10 7.87 -10.21 -3.89
CA ALA A 10 8.51 -9.98 -2.60
C ALA A 10 8.09 -8.65 -1.98
N ALA A 11 8.07 -7.57 -2.77
CA ALA A 11 7.60 -6.26 -2.37
C ALA A 11 6.13 -6.28 -1.94
N GLY A 12 5.26 -6.90 -2.74
CA GLY A 12 3.83 -7.07 -2.41
C GLY A 12 3.63 -7.84 -1.10
N THR A 13 4.37 -8.93 -0.91
CA THR A 13 4.27 -9.78 0.29
C THR A 13 4.74 -9.03 1.54
N LEU A 14 5.88 -8.35 1.47
CA LEU A 14 6.40 -7.54 2.58
C LEU A 14 5.44 -6.41 2.95
N THR A 15 4.87 -5.74 1.94
CA THR A 15 3.92 -4.64 2.15
C THR A 15 2.64 -5.15 2.81
N ALA A 16 2.10 -6.29 2.35
CA ALA A 16 0.94 -6.93 2.96
C ALA A 16 1.20 -7.32 4.42
N ILE A 17 2.35 -7.93 4.73
CA ILE A 17 2.72 -8.30 6.11
C ILE A 17 2.88 -7.07 6.99
N SER A 18 3.43 -5.96 6.48
CA SER A 18 3.61 -4.72 7.24
C SER A 18 2.28 -4.13 7.74
N ALA A 19 1.19 -4.43 7.03
CA ALA A 19 -0.11 -3.85 7.27
C ALA A 19 -0.91 -4.63 8.34
N VAL A 20 -0.62 -5.92 8.51
CA VAL A 20 -1.22 -6.80 9.53
C VAL A 20 -1.04 -6.28 10.97
N PRO A 21 0.17 -5.92 11.46
CA PRO A 21 0.34 -5.43 12.83
C PRO A 21 -0.38 -4.10 13.06
N GLN A 22 -0.49 -3.26 12.03
CA GLN A 22 -1.20 -1.98 12.10
C GLN A 22 -2.72 -2.21 12.28
N ILE A 23 -3.32 -3.09 11.47
CA ILE A 23 -4.74 -3.47 11.64
C ILE A 23 -4.98 -4.12 12.99
N PHE A 24 -4.13 -5.06 13.39
CA PHE A 24 -4.30 -5.77 14.66
C PHE A 24 -4.25 -4.80 15.85
N LYS A 25 -3.38 -3.78 15.79
CA LYS A 25 -3.32 -2.71 16.79
C LYS A 25 -4.61 -1.90 16.81
N VAL A 26 -5.10 -1.43 15.66
CA VAL A 26 -6.37 -0.66 15.55
C VAL A 26 -7.56 -1.45 16.08
N LEU A 27 -7.70 -2.73 15.70
CA LEU A 27 -8.78 -3.61 16.16
C LEU A 27 -8.71 -3.87 17.67
N LYS A 28 -7.50 -3.98 18.23
CA LYS A 28 -7.28 -4.25 19.67
C LYS A 28 -7.47 -3.01 20.53
N THR A 29 -6.94 -1.85 20.13
CA THR A 29 -7.05 -0.63 20.93
C THR A 29 -8.39 0.08 20.74
N LYS A 30 -9.10 -0.15 19.62
CA LYS A 30 -10.32 0.59 19.19
C LYS A 30 -10.17 2.12 19.28
N LYS A 31 -8.93 2.59 19.35
CA LYS A 31 -8.53 3.98 19.52
C LYS A 31 -7.59 4.30 18.39
N VAL A 32 -8.05 5.21 17.54
CA VAL A 32 -7.31 5.74 16.39
C VAL A 32 -6.62 7.06 16.78
N ASP A 33 -6.68 7.46 18.06
CA ASP A 33 -6.28 8.77 18.59
C ASP A 33 -4.83 9.20 18.28
N HIS A 34 -3.96 8.25 17.93
CA HIS A 34 -2.57 8.52 17.58
C HIS A 34 -2.26 8.47 16.08
N VAL A 35 -3.24 8.14 15.24
CA VAL A 35 -3.07 8.04 13.79
C VAL A 35 -3.87 9.16 13.14
N SER A 36 -3.17 10.13 12.57
CA SER A 36 -3.81 11.26 11.91
C SER A 36 -4.54 10.80 10.65
N PRO A 37 -5.84 11.08 10.48
CA PRO A 37 -6.56 10.77 9.24
C PRO A 37 -5.94 11.45 8.01
N PHE A 38 -5.20 12.54 8.22
CA PHE A 38 -4.45 13.25 7.18
C PHE A 38 -3.35 12.38 6.55
N MET A 39 -2.78 11.44 7.31
CA MET A 39 -1.79 10.48 6.80
C MET A 39 -2.36 9.64 5.68
N PHE A 40 -3.61 9.15 5.82
CA PHE A 40 -4.27 8.32 4.80
C PHE A 40 -4.59 9.11 3.53
N VAL A 41 -4.94 10.40 3.66
CA VAL A 41 -5.17 11.29 2.51
C VAL A 41 -3.89 11.46 1.70
N ILE A 42 -2.76 11.79 2.34
CA ILE A 42 -1.46 11.92 1.66
C ILE A 42 -1.07 10.59 0.99
N LEU A 43 -1.27 9.48 1.68
CA LEU A 43 -0.99 8.14 1.16
C LEU A 43 -1.84 7.79 -0.07
N ALA A 44 -3.13 8.14 -0.07
CA ALA A 44 -4.00 7.93 -1.22
C ALA A 44 -3.50 8.72 -2.46
N PHE A 45 -3.14 9.99 -2.28
CA PHE A 45 -2.56 10.79 -3.36
C PHE A 45 -1.19 10.26 -3.83
N GLY A 46 -0.35 9.81 -2.89
CA GLY A 46 0.93 9.19 -3.20
C GLY A 46 0.77 7.91 -4.02
N ASN A 47 -0.13 7.02 -3.62
CA ASN A 47 -0.42 5.78 -4.34
C ASN A 47 -1.00 6.06 -5.74
N ALA A 48 -1.91 7.03 -5.86
CA ALA A 48 -2.45 7.45 -7.16
C ALA A 48 -1.33 7.97 -8.09
N THR A 49 -0.38 8.73 -7.55
CA THR A 49 0.80 9.21 -8.28
C THR A 49 1.71 8.05 -8.71
N TRP A 50 1.92 7.05 -7.84
CA TRP A 50 2.70 5.86 -8.18
C TRP A 50 2.03 4.97 -9.22
N ILE A 51 0.70 4.86 -9.21
CA ILE A 51 -0.04 4.15 -10.25
C ILE A 51 0.15 4.87 -11.59
N TRP A 52 0.00 6.20 -11.62
CA TRP A 52 0.27 7.01 -12.81
C TRP A 52 1.71 6.82 -13.31
N TYR A 53 2.69 6.89 -12.41
CA TYR A 53 4.09 6.68 -12.74
C TYR A 53 4.37 5.25 -13.26
N GLY A 54 3.75 4.24 -12.65
CA GLY A 54 3.82 2.85 -13.10
C GLY A 54 3.24 2.65 -14.50
N THR A 55 2.18 3.39 -14.86
CA THR A 55 1.63 3.37 -16.23
C THR A 55 2.58 3.98 -17.26
N ILE A 56 3.31 5.04 -16.90
CA ILE A 56 4.36 5.63 -17.77
C ILE A 56 5.51 4.63 -17.99
N LEU A 57 5.91 3.92 -16.94
CA LEU A 57 6.98 2.90 -16.99
C LEU A 57 6.54 1.55 -17.59
N GLN A 58 5.24 1.38 -17.86
CA GLN A 58 4.62 0.09 -18.22
C GLN A 58 5.01 -1.05 -17.27
N ASP A 59 5.19 -0.76 -15.99
CA ASP A 59 5.60 -1.73 -14.98
C ASP A 59 4.38 -2.23 -14.17
N LEU A 60 3.89 -3.41 -14.56
CA LEU A 60 2.72 -4.04 -13.93
C LEU A 60 2.94 -4.28 -12.44
N SER A 61 4.17 -4.54 -11.96
CA SER A 61 4.41 -4.76 -10.54
C SER A 61 4.16 -3.49 -9.73
N ILE A 62 4.59 -2.32 -10.21
CA ILE A 62 4.35 -1.04 -9.55
C ILE A 62 2.86 -0.72 -9.51
N ILE A 63 2.16 -0.93 -10.63
CA ILE A 63 0.72 -0.68 -10.74
C ILE A 63 -0.07 -1.57 -9.77
N ILE A 64 0.20 -2.89 -9.78
CA ILE A 64 -0.52 -3.86 -8.94
C ILE A 64 -0.25 -3.62 -7.46
N SER A 65 1.01 -3.39 -7.06
CA SER A 65 1.36 -3.18 -5.65
C SER A 65 0.73 -1.90 -5.09
N ASN A 66 0.76 -0.79 -5.82
CA ASN A 66 0.19 0.48 -5.35
C ASN A 66 -1.34 0.49 -5.40
N ALA A 67 -1.96 -0.18 -6.38
CA ALA A 67 -3.41 -0.36 -6.42
C ALA A 67 -3.92 -1.18 -5.22
N PHE A 68 -3.22 -2.26 -4.86
CA PHE A 68 -3.56 -3.05 -3.68
C PHE A 68 -3.44 -2.23 -2.38
N PHE A 69 -2.40 -1.40 -2.27
CA PHE A 69 -2.17 -0.55 -1.11
C PHE A 69 -3.18 0.62 -1.00
N SER A 70 -3.68 1.12 -2.14
CA SER A 70 -4.77 2.10 -2.17
C SER A 70 -6.09 1.54 -1.63
N SER A 71 -6.40 0.28 -1.92
CA SER A 71 -7.58 -0.39 -1.35
C SER A 71 -7.45 -0.58 0.16
N TRP A 72 -6.24 -0.87 0.65
CA TRP A 72 -5.96 -1.04 2.06
C TRP A 72 -6.13 0.25 2.88
N THR A 73 -5.66 1.37 2.34
CA THR A 73 -5.81 2.69 2.98
C THR A 73 -7.26 3.16 3.10
N SER A 74 -8.18 2.57 2.33
CA SER A 74 -9.62 2.83 2.40
C SER A 74 -10.36 1.94 3.41
N LEU A 75 -9.72 0.90 3.94
CA LEU A 75 -10.28 -0.07 4.90
C LEU A 75 -9.99 0.28 6.38
N CYS A 76 -9.14 1.29 6.63
CA CYS A 76 -8.83 1.80 7.97
C CYS A 76 -9.57 3.11 8.23
#